data_AF-A0A1Q6SVT6-F1
#
_entry.id   AF-A0A1Q6SVT6-F1
#
_cell.length_a   1.000
_cell.length_b   1.000
_cell.length_c   1.000
_cell.angle_alpha   90.00
_cell.angle_beta   90.00
_cell.angle_gamma   90.00
#
_symmetry.space_group_name_H-M   'P 1'
#
loop_
_entity.id
_entity.type
_entity.pdbx_description
1 polymer ?
#
loop_
_entity_poly.entity_id
_entity_poly.type
_entity_poly.pdbx_seq_one_letter_code
_entity_poly.pdbx_strand_id
1 'polypeptide(L)'
;MRINSSRNSLARARMIRSANRQRRTKVLRSQTNKTDKGNISSGTTRTDTSTSSQITLYENMEKAAKALQTSVKNLQNINLGTDTDKEDTQDSIKKKLLEQIDEFVGDYNSLYKSLDQAGGTTNTMFQKQLKSLFTTNQKKLAEIGITMDAKGTLSVDSKTLEAAGVDKLQKIFCDKDSYAAEISSKCETIKICANSTIKVLNRMYGTQTAYNRYGINGYYYGSSGSRYNAKS
;
A
#
# COMPACT_ATOMS: atom_id res chain seq x y z
N MET A 1 33.35 6.65 1.62
CA MET A 1 31.96 7.09 1.30
C MET A 1 31.42 6.25 0.14
N ARG A 2 30.13 5.91 0.19
CA ARG A 2 29.53 4.64 -0.25
C ARG A 2 29.26 4.51 -1.77
N ILE A 3 29.99 3.62 -2.44
CA ILE A 3 29.73 3.16 -3.82
C ILE A 3 29.08 1.76 -3.75
N ASN A 4 27.82 1.66 -3.32
CA ASN A 4 27.13 0.34 -3.23
C ASN A 4 25.73 0.30 -3.85
N SER A 5 25.24 1.40 -4.42
CA SER A 5 23.87 1.48 -4.97
C SER A 5 23.79 1.07 -6.44
N SER A 6 24.86 1.20 -7.23
CA SER A 6 24.86 0.88 -8.67
C SER A 6 25.22 -0.58 -8.99
N ARG A 7 25.96 -1.26 -8.10
CA ARG A 7 26.31 -2.68 -8.28
C ARG A 7 25.10 -3.60 -8.11
N ASN A 8 24.19 -3.26 -7.19
CA ASN A 8 22.97 -4.04 -6.94
C ASN A 8 21.92 -3.92 -8.06
N SER A 9 21.80 -2.76 -8.70
CA SER A 9 20.90 -2.60 -9.86
C SER A 9 21.46 -3.32 -11.09
N LEU A 10 22.78 -3.33 -11.28
CA LEU A 10 23.44 -4.02 -12.40
C LEU A 10 23.39 -5.55 -12.26
N ALA A 11 23.53 -6.07 -11.04
CA ALA A 11 23.38 -7.51 -10.75
C ALA A 11 21.96 -8.00 -11.00
N ARG A 12 20.94 -7.24 -10.55
CA ARG A 12 19.52 -7.53 -10.84
C ARG A 12 19.21 -7.48 -12.34
N ALA A 13 19.76 -6.51 -13.07
CA ALA A 13 19.59 -6.39 -14.52
C ALA A 13 20.31 -7.50 -15.32
N ARG A 14 21.36 -8.12 -14.76
CA ARG A 14 22.05 -9.26 -15.39
C ARG A 14 21.31 -10.58 -15.18
N MET A 15 20.72 -10.81 -13.99
CA MET A 15 19.91 -12.01 -13.72
C MET A 15 18.62 -12.08 -14.57
N ILE A 16 17.97 -10.94 -14.83
CA ILE A 16 16.77 -10.90 -15.69
C ILE A 16 17.12 -11.24 -17.16
N ARG A 17 18.31 -10.84 -17.62
CA ARG A 17 18.78 -11.13 -18.99
C ARG A 17 19.27 -12.58 -19.18
N SER A 18 19.84 -13.21 -18.17
CA SER A 18 20.26 -14.62 -18.26
C SER A 18 19.07 -15.59 -18.22
N ALA A 19 18.04 -15.31 -17.41
CA ALA A 19 16.81 -16.13 -17.35
C ALA A 19 16.04 -16.15 -18.69
N ASN A 20 16.03 -15.04 -19.43
CA ASN A 20 15.39 -14.97 -20.75
C ASN A 20 16.22 -15.65 -21.86
N ARG A 21 17.53 -15.82 -21.69
CA ARG A 21 18.39 -16.47 -22.69
C ARG A 21 18.28 -18.00 -22.63
N GLN A 22 18.12 -18.59 -21.44
CA GLN A 22 17.91 -20.05 -21.30
C GLN A 22 16.55 -20.52 -21.82
N ARG A 23 15.53 -19.66 -21.82
CA ARG A 23 14.21 -19.99 -22.41
C ARG A 23 14.17 -19.91 -23.93
N ARG A 24 15.06 -19.11 -24.57
CA ARG A 24 15.13 -19.00 -26.05
C ARG A 24 15.92 -20.11 -26.71
N THR A 25 16.83 -20.80 -26.02
CA THR A 25 17.66 -21.86 -26.61
C THR A 25 17.03 -23.25 -26.55
N LYS A 26 15.93 -23.44 -25.78
CA LYS A 26 15.21 -24.73 -25.74
C LYS A 26 14.16 -24.88 -26.85
N VAL A 27 13.82 -23.80 -27.56
CA VAL A 27 12.76 -23.79 -28.60
C VAL A 27 13.33 -23.94 -30.03
N LEU A 28 14.65 -24.11 -30.18
CA LEU A 28 15.31 -24.25 -31.49
C LEU A 28 15.89 -25.66 -31.76
N ARG A 29 15.27 -26.71 -31.21
CA ARG A 29 15.60 -28.11 -31.51
C ARG A 29 14.35 -28.98 -31.59
N SER A 30 13.57 -28.78 -32.65
CA SER A 30 12.67 -29.82 -33.19
C SER A 30 12.15 -29.40 -34.56
N GLN A 31 13.03 -29.42 -35.56
CA GLN A 31 12.61 -29.58 -36.96
C GLN A 31 13.12 -30.93 -37.42
N THR A 32 12.21 -31.91 -37.54
CA THR A 32 12.16 -32.84 -38.67
C THR A 32 10.82 -33.57 -38.67
N ASN A 33 10.10 -33.40 -39.78
CA ASN A 33 9.09 -34.29 -40.37
C ASN A 33 7.71 -34.38 -39.70
N LYS A 34 6.74 -33.66 -40.26
CA LYS A 34 5.60 -34.22 -41.04
C LYS A 34 4.64 -33.11 -41.44
N THR A 35 4.23 -33.17 -42.71
CA THR A 35 3.16 -32.38 -43.32
C THR A 35 1.82 -32.71 -42.67
N ASP A 36 1.23 -31.76 -41.97
CA ASP A 36 -0.22 -31.68 -41.76
C ASP A 36 -0.65 -30.22 -41.75
N LYS A 37 -1.55 -29.88 -42.66
CA LYS A 37 -2.28 -28.60 -42.72
C LYS A 37 -3.27 -28.56 -41.55
N GLY A 38 -2.76 -28.29 -40.36
CA GLY A 38 -3.57 -27.95 -39.19
C GLY A 38 -3.45 -26.45 -38.93
N ASN A 39 -4.57 -25.73 -38.89
CA ASN A 39 -4.62 -24.33 -38.53
C ASN A 39 -4.17 -24.18 -37.07
N ILE A 40 -2.87 -23.96 -36.83
CA ILE A 40 -2.33 -23.68 -35.50
C ILE A 40 -2.75 -22.26 -35.15
N SER A 41 -3.94 -22.15 -34.55
CA SER A 41 -4.24 -21.06 -33.64
C SER A 41 -3.16 -21.07 -32.57
N SER A 42 -2.17 -20.19 -32.73
CA SER A 42 -1.19 -19.89 -31.70
C SER A 42 -1.86 -19.07 -30.61
N GLY A 43 -2.78 -19.71 -29.90
CA GLY A 43 -3.31 -19.25 -28.63
C GLY A 43 -2.21 -19.34 -27.58
N THR A 44 -1.19 -18.49 -27.68
CA THR A 44 -0.55 -17.99 -26.47
C THR A 44 -1.59 -17.11 -25.81
N THR A 45 -2.46 -17.70 -24.99
CA THR A 45 -3.19 -16.96 -23.97
C THR A 45 -2.13 -16.32 -23.08
N ARG A 46 -1.75 -15.09 -23.43
CA ARG A 46 -1.12 -14.18 -22.48
C ARG A 46 -2.14 -14.09 -21.36
N THR A 47 -1.79 -14.60 -20.19
CA THR A 47 -2.62 -14.50 -19.00
C THR A 47 -2.71 -13.04 -18.60
N ASP A 48 -3.62 -12.29 -19.21
CA ASP A 48 -3.99 -10.91 -18.84
C ASP A 48 -4.55 -10.85 -17.40
N THR A 49 -4.84 -12.01 -16.81
CA THR A 49 -5.31 -12.19 -15.43
C THR A 49 -4.26 -11.85 -14.38
N SER A 50 -2.95 -11.98 -14.65
CA SER A 50 -1.92 -11.84 -13.59
C SER A 50 -1.50 -10.39 -13.30
N THR A 51 -1.70 -9.49 -14.25
CA THR A 51 -1.26 -8.08 -14.20
C THR A 51 -2.34 -7.12 -13.74
N SER A 52 -3.57 -7.31 -14.23
CA SER A 52 -4.78 -6.69 -13.69
C SER A 52 -4.92 -7.00 -12.20
N SER A 53 -4.64 -8.24 -11.80
CA SER A 53 -4.67 -8.67 -10.40
C SER A 53 -3.63 -7.98 -9.50
N GLN A 54 -2.45 -7.61 -10.01
CA GLN A 54 -1.46 -6.92 -9.17
C GLN A 54 -1.81 -5.45 -8.96
N ILE A 55 -2.30 -4.77 -9.99
CA ILE A 55 -2.74 -3.37 -9.87
C ILE A 55 -3.88 -3.28 -8.84
N THR A 56 -4.87 -4.16 -8.92
CA THR A 56 -6.00 -4.18 -7.97
C THR A 56 -5.56 -4.46 -6.53
N LEU A 57 -4.56 -5.33 -6.30
CA LEU A 57 -4.01 -5.55 -4.96
C LEU A 57 -3.41 -4.28 -4.36
N TYR A 58 -2.65 -3.50 -5.14
CA TYR A 58 -2.08 -2.23 -4.66
C TYR A 58 -3.13 -1.12 -4.53
N GLU A 59 -4.15 -1.09 -5.39
CA GLU A 59 -5.29 -0.17 -5.22
C GLU A 59 -6.06 -0.45 -3.93
N ASN A 60 -6.29 -1.73 -3.61
CA ASN A 60 -6.95 -2.13 -2.36
C ASN A 60 -6.11 -1.73 -1.15
N MET A 61 -4.80 -1.93 -1.20
CA MET A 61 -3.86 -1.49 -0.16
C MET A 61 -3.88 0.02 0.03
N GLU A 62 -3.87 0.80 -1.06
CA GLU A 62 -3.96 2.26 -1.01
C GLU A 62 -5.28 2.72 -0.36
N LYS A 63 -6.40 2.13 -0.79
CA LYS A 63 -7.73 2.42 -0.23
C LYS A 63 -7.80 2.08 1.25
N ALA A 64 -7.31 0.92 1.66
CA ALA A 64 -7.29 0.50 3.06
C ALA A 64 -6.40 1.42 3.93
N ALA A 65 -5.24 1.84 3.41
CA ALA A 65 -4.38 2.80 4.11
C ALA A 65 -5.08 4.16 4.26
N LYS A 66 -5.79 4.62 3.22
CA LYS A 66 -6.54 5.88 3.26
C LYS A 66 -7.75 5.81 4.21
N ALA A 67 -8.46 4.69 4.26
CA ALA A 67 -9.56 4.46 5.19
C ALA A 67 -9.05 4.57 6.64
N LEU A 68 -7.98 3.84 6.96
CA LEU A 68 -7.36 3.89 8.29
C LEU A 68 -6.87 5.30 8.67
N GLN A 69 -6.28 6.06 7.73
CA GLN A 69 -5.94 7.47 7.98
C GLN A 69 -7.18 8.33 8.27
N THR A 70 -8.32 8.02 7.65
CA THR A 70 -9.57 8.75 7.83
C THR A 70 -10.16 8.47 9.19
N SER A 71 -10.24 7.21 9.62
CA SER A 71 -10.72 6.86 10.96
C SER A 71 -9.79 7.42 12.06
N VAL A 72 -8.47 7.48 11.86
CA VAL A 72 -7.57 8.22 12.78
C VAL A 72 -7.88 9.72 12.82
N LYS A 73 -8.14 10.37 11.68
CA LYS A 73 -8.51 11.80 11.67
C LYS A 73 -9.82 12.04 12.41
N ASN A 74 -10.81 11.18 12.22
CA ASN A 74 -12.08 11.27 12.92
C ASN A 74 -11.88 11.13 14.45
N LEU A 75 -11.07 10.17 14.89
CA LEU A 75 -10.68 10.02 16.30
C LEU A 75 -10.03 11.31 16.84
N GLN A 76 -9.09 11.90 16.10
CA GLN A 76 -8.41 13.13 16.51
C GLN A 76 -9.38 14.33 16.58
N ASN A 77 -10.37 14.41 15.69
CA ASN A 77 -11.39 15.45 15.70
C ASN A 77 -12.31 15.37 16.94
N ILE A 78 -12.54 14.17 17.49
CA ILE A 78 -13.32 14.01 18.74
C ILE A 78 -12.60 14.67 19.94
N ASN A 79 -11.26 14.61 19.99
CA ASN A 79 -10.46 15.21 21.06
C ASN A 79 -10.29 16.72 20.91
N LEU A 80 -10.44 17.26 19.70
CA LEU A 80 -10.19 18.67 19.43
C LEU A 80 -11.33 19.62 19.84
N GLY A 81 -12.43 19.13 20.43
CA GLY A 81 -13.52 19.99 20.91
C GLY A 81 -14.09 20.92 19.83
N THR A 82 -13.92 20.57 18.54
CA THR A 82 -14.30 21.42 17.40
C THR A 82 -15.80 21.40 17.10
N ASP A 83 -16.60 20.62 17.82
CA ASP A 83 -18.06 20.75 17.82
C ASP A 83 -18.43 21.76 18.93
N THR A 84 -17.98 23.01 18.78
CA THR A 84 -18.28 24.13 19.71
C THR A 84 -19.75 24.51 19.75
N ASP A 85 -20.60 23.86 18.94
CA ASP A 85 -22.02 24.14 18.78
C ASP A 85 -22.94 23.08 19.42
N LYS A 86 -22.39 22.06 20.10
CA LYS A 86 -23.20 21.04 20.80
C LYS A 86 -22.69 20.83 22.22
N GLU A 87 -23.61 20.83 23.18
CA GLU A 87 -23.39 20.29 24.53
C GLU A 87 -23.14 18.77 24.45
N ASP A 88 -21.99 18.36 23.94
CA ASP A 88 -21.59 16.96 23.93
C ASP A 88 -21.30 16.53 25.38
N THR A 89 -22.21 15.75 25.95
CA THR A 89 -21.99 15.10 27.25
C THR A 89 -20.82 14.12 27.16
N GLN A 90 -20.22 13.81 28.31
CA GLN A 90 -19.16 12.78 28.39
C GLN A 90 -19.63 11.43 27.81
N ASP A 91 -20.90 11.09 27.96
CA ASP A 91 -21.50 9.87 27.39
C ASP A 91 -21.60 9.92 25.86
N SER A 92 -21.93 11.08 25.28
CA SER A 92 -21.93 11.30 23.82
C SER A 92 -20.53 11.13 23.23
N ILE A 93 -19.52 11.75 23.86
CA ILE A 93 -18.11 11.65 23.46
C ILE A 93 -17.65 10.19 23.55
N LYS A 94 -17.95 9.51 24.65
CA LYS A 94 -17.59 8.11 24.86
C LYS A 94 -18.19 7.22 23.77
N LYS A 95 -19.47 7.38 23.44
CA LYS A 95 -20.12 6.62 22.37
C LYS A 95 -19.44 6.83 21.01
N LYS A 96 -19.17 8.09 20.63
CA LYS A 96 -18.45 8.43 19.38
C LYS A 96 -17.06 7.80 19.34
N LEU A 97 -16.32 7.81 20.47
CA LEU A 97 -15.01 7.18 20.56
C LEU A 97 -15.08 5.67 20.34
N LEU A 98 -16.02 4.97 20.99
CA LEU A 98 -16.18 3.53 20.86
C LEU A 98 -16.45 3.14 19.40
N GLU A 99 -17.41 3.81 18.75
CA GLU A 99 -17.74 3.58 17.34
C GLU A 99 -16.52 3.79 16.42
N GLN A 100 -15.77 4.87 16.63
CA GLN A 100 -14.59 5.18 15.81
C GLN A 100 -13.38 4.27 16.09
N ILE A 101 -13.25 3.72 17.31
CA ILE A 101 -12.23 2.73 17.64
C ILE A 101 -12.52 1.41 16.94
N ASP A 102 -13.78 0.98 16.90
CA ASP A 102 -14.18 -0.23 16.16
C ASP A 102 -13.91 -0.07 14.65
N GLU A 103 -14.23 1.10 14.08
CA GLU A 103 -13.90 1.43 12.69
C GLU A 103 -12.38 1.40 12.43
N PHE A 104 -11.58 2.02 13.32
CA PHE A 104 -10.12 1.97 13.26
C PHE A 104 -9.58 0.53 13.27
N VAL A 105 -10.12 -0.34 14.13
CA VAL A 105 -9.69 -1.74 14.21
C VAL A 105 -10.05 -2.49 12.92
N GLY A 106 -11.25 -2.27 12.38
CA GLY A 106 -11.67 -2.83 11.09
C GLY A 106 -10.78 -2.40 9.93
N ASP A 107 -10.46 -1.11 9.86
CA ASP A 107 -9.58 -0.53 8.83
C ASP A 107 -8.13 -1.02 8.96
N TYR A 108 -7.62 -1.15 10.19
CA TYR A 108 -6.30 -1.74 10.45
C TYR A 108 -6.22 -3.15 9.90
N ASN A 109 -7.21 -3.99 10.24
CA ASN A 109 -7.25 -5.38 9.79
C ASN A 109 -7.35 -5.48 8.26
N SER A 110 -8.12 -4.58 7.63
CA SER A 110 -8.24 -4.49 6.17
C SER A 110 -6.92 -4.11 5.50
N LEU A 111 -6.18 -3.15 6.07
CA LEU A 111 -4.85 -2.77 5.59
C LEU A 111 -3.85 -3.93 5.77
N TYR A 112 -3.83 -4.56 6.94
CA TYR A 112 -2.91 -5.66 7.24
C TYR A 112 -3.10 -6.83 6.28
N LYS A 113 -4.37 -7.17 5.98
CA LYS A 113 -4.74 -8.19 5.00
C LYS A 113 -4.34 -7.78 3.57
N SER A 114 -4.55 -6.52 3.19
CA SER A 114 -4.18 -6.04 1.85
C SER A 114 -2.66 -6.08 1.63
N LEU A 115 -1.87 -5.77 2.66
CA LEU A 115 -0.41 -5.93 2.64
C LEU A 115 0.00 -7.40 2.46
N ASP A 116 -0.67 -8.33 3.16
CA ASP A 116 -0.43 -9.77 3.05
C ASP A 116 -0.72 -10.28 1.63
N GLN A 117 -1.88 -9.92 1.09
CA GLN A 117 -2.32 -10.32 -0.25
C GLN A 117 -1.43 -9.76 -1.35
N ALA A 118 -0.97 -8.51 -1.22
CA ALA A 118 -0.02 -7.92 -2.16
C ALA A 118 1.37 -8.57 -2.07
N GLY A 119 1.74 -9.08 -0.89
CA GLY A 119 2.95 -9.85 -0.63
C GLY A 119 4.26 -9.09 -0.94
N GLY A 120 5.38 -9.82 -0.91
CA GLY A 120 6.69 -9.26 -1.23
C GLY A 120 7.36 -8.50 -0.07
N THR A 121 8.68 -8.30 -0.20
CA THR A 121 9.55 -7.88 0.91
C THR A 121 9.15 -6.54 1.53
N THR A 122 8.76 -5.56 0.71
CA THR A 122 8.36 -4.22 1.20
C THR A 122 7.07 -4.26 2.00
N ASN A 123 6.06 -5.00 1.53
CA ASN A 123 4.76 -5.09 2.21
C ASN A 123 4.88 -5.89 3.52
N THR A 124 5.67 -6.96 3.53
CA THR A 124 6.03 -7.69 4.77
C THR A 124 6.78 -6.80 5.77
N MET A 125 7.64 -5.89 5.29
CA MET A 125 8.31 -4.92 6.17
C MET A 125 7.28 -3.97 6.81
N PHE A 126 6.29 -3.47 6.05
CA PHE A 126 5.22 -2.64 6.61
C PHE A 126 4.39 -3.39 7.66
N GLN A 127 4.02 -4.65 7.42
CA GLN A 127 3.34 -5.48 8.43
C GLN A 127 4.16 -5.60 9.72
N LYS A 128 5.47 -5.80 9.62
CA LYS A 128 6.37 -5.85 10.79
C LYS A 128 6.42 -4.51 11.53
N GLN A 129 6.44 -3.39 10.81
CA GLN A 129 6.40 -2.06 11.42
C GLN A 129 5.09 -1.83 12.18
N LEU A 130 3.94 -2.15 11.57
CA LEU A 130 2.63 -2.05 12.23
C LEU A 130 2.56 -2.95 13.47
N LYS A 131 3.04 -4.19 13.36
CA LYS A 131 3.12 -5.13 14.49
C LYS A 131 4.03 -4.61 15.61
N SER A 132 5.14 -3.98 15.26
CA SER A 132 6.06 -3.38 16.24
C SER A 132 5.40 -2.23 16.99
N LEU A 133 4.65 -1.37 16.30
CA LEU A 133 3.91 -0.26 16.94
C LEU A 133 2.87 -0.79 17.93
N PHE A 134 2.14 -1.85 17.55
CA PHE A 134 1.23 -2.52 18.47
C PHE A 134 1.98 -3.09 19.68
N THR A 135 3.09 -3.79 19.44
CA THR A 135 3.87 -4.44 20.52
C THR A 135 4.39 -3.42 21.53
N THR A 136 4.87 -2.27 21.09
CA THR A 136 5.29 -1.16 21.96
C THR A 136 4.14 -0.64 22.83
N ASN A 137 2.91 -0.65 22.32
CA ASN A 137 1.72 -0.16 23.01
C ASN A 137 0.84 -1.27 23.60
N GLN A 138 1.31 -2.53 23.58
CA GLN A 138 0.50 -3.71 23.85
C GLN A 138 -0.17 -3.67 25.23
N LYS A 139 0.56 -3.24 26.27
CA LYS A 139 0.00 -3.15 27.63
C LYS A 139 -1.16 -2.14 27.70
N LYS A 140 -0.98 -0.96 27.11
CA LYS A 140 -2.00 0.10 27.09
C LYS A 140 -3.24 -0.31 26.29
N LEU A 141 -3.04 -0.99 25.16
CA LEU A 141 -4.12 -1.50 24.31
C LEU A 141 -4.87 -2.66 24.98
N ALA A 142 -4.16 -3.55 25.66
CA ALA A 142 -4.78 -4.66 26.39
C ALA A 142 -5.63 -4.17 27.58
N GLU A 143 -5.19 -3.11 28.29
CA GLU A 143 -5.97 -2.49 29.38
C GLU A 143 -7.35 -1.99 28.94
N ILE A 144 -7.52 -1.68 27.66
CA ILE A 144 -8.80 -1.23 27.07
C ILE A 144 -9.47 -2.31 26.23
N GLY A 145 -9.03 -3.57 26.33
CA GLY A 145 -9.68 -4.69 25.64
C GLY A 145 -9.23 -4.91 24.19
N ILE A 146 -8.17 -4.27 23.72
CA ILE A 146 -7.67 -4.47 22.36
C ILE A 146 -6.46 -5.40 22.38
N THR A 147 -6.55 -6.49 21.62
CA THR A 147 -5.49 -7.50 21.50
C THR A 147 -5.14 -7.77 20.05
N MET A 148 -4.01 -8.44 19.81
CA MET A 148 -3.56 -8.83 18.48
C MET A 148 -3.19 -10.31 18.48
N ASP A 149 -3.67 -11.04 17.48
CA ASP A 149 -3.34 -12.45 17.30
C ASP A 149 -1.94 -12.67 16.71
N ALA A 150 -1.51 -13.92 16.57
CA ALA A 150 -0.22 -14.26 15.98
C ALA A 150 -0.09 -13.80 14.51
N LYS A 151 -1.21 -13.74 13.79
CA LYS A 151 -1.32 -13.34 12.38
C LYS A 151 -1.29 -11.83 12.18
N GLY A 152 -1.38 -11.03 13.25
CA GLY A 152 -1.40 -9.58 13.20
C GLY A 152 -2.81 -8.98 13.09
N THR A 153 -3.85 -9.77 13.33
CA THR A 153 -5.25 -9.30 13.36
C THR A 153 -5.56 -8.74 14.74
N LEU A 154 -6.13 -7.54 14.78
CA LEU A 154 -6.65 -6.92 16.00
C LEU A 154 -8.03 -7.46 16.35
N SER A 155 -8.32 -7.55 17.64
CA SER A 155 -9.63 -7.93 18.19
C SER A 155 -9.99 -7.04 19.36
N VAL A 156 -11.29 -6.74 19.49
CA VAL A 156 -11.85 -5.90 20.55
C VAL A 156 -12.69 -6.77 21.49
N ASP A 157 -12.42 -6.67 22.79
CA ASP A 157 -13.35 -7.08 23.84
C ASP A 157 -14.25 -5.88 24.17
N SER A 158 -15.46 -5.88 23.60
CA SER A 158 -16.41 -4.78 23.72
C SER A 158 -16.70 -4.42 25.17
N LYS A 159 -16.79 -5.39 26.09
CA LYS A 159 -17.07 -5.12 27.51
C LYS A 159 -15.94 -4.36 28.18
N THR A 160 -14.70 -4.77 27.90
CA THR A 160 -13.52 -4.11 28.47
C THR A 160 -13.30 -2.73 27.85
N LEU A 161 -13.58 -2.59 26.54
CA LEU A 161 -13.50 -1.29 25.86
C LEU A 161 -14.57 -0.32 26.37
N GLU A 162 -15.81 -0.77 26.53
CA GLU A 162 -16.91 0.03 27.11
C GLU A 162 -16.64 0.45 28.56
N ALA A 163 -15.95 -0.39 29.33
CA ALA A 163 -15.55 -0.06 30.70
C ALA A 163 -14.39 0.95 30.77
N ALA A 164 -13.65 1.17 29.68
CA ALA A 164 -12.52 2.09 29.65
C ALA A 164 -12.97 3.56 29.86
N GLY A 165 -12.13 4.32 30.54
CA GLY A 165 -12.33 5.76 30.74
C GLY A 165 -12.01 6.57 29.48
N VAL A 166 -12.78 7.63 29.23
CA VAL A 166 -12.64 8.53 28.06
C VAL A 166 -11.20 9.05 27.92
N ASP A 167 -10.60 9.50 29.01
CA ASP A 167 -9.22 10.02 29.01
C ASP A 167 -8.19 9.00 28.49
N LYS A 168 -8.35 7.71 28.86
CA LYS A 168 -7.47 6.64 28.39
C LYS A 168 -7.64 6.42 26.89
N LEU A 169 -8.89 6.40 26.41
CA LEU A 169 -9.21 6.23 25.00
C LEU A 169 -8.64 7.40 24.17
N GLN A 170 -8.86 8.64 24.61
CA GLN A 170 -8.32 9.83 23.95
C GLN A 170 -6.80 9.84 23.89
N LYS A 171 -6.13 9.46 24.98
CA LYS A 171 -4.66 9.39 25.00
C LYS A 171 -4.08 8.35 24.04
N ILE A 172 -4.77 7.23 23.85
CA ILE A 172 -4.31 6.13 22.97
C ILE A 172 -4.61 6.43 21.50
N PHE A 173 -5.71 7.12 21.19
CA PHE A 173 -6.23 7.24 19.82
C PHE A 173 -6.27 8.65 19.25
N CYS A 174 -6.33 9.69 20.08
CA CYS A 174 -6.68 11.03 19.63
C CYS A 174 -5.57 12.06 19.82
N ASP A 175 -4.60 11.82 20.69
CA ASP A 175 -3.45 12.71 20.86
C ASP A 175 -2.53 12.73 19.61
N LYS A 176 -1.74 13.79 19.47
CA LYS A 176 -0.81 13.96 18.34
C LYS A 176 0.30 12.89 18.31
N ASP A 177 0.74 12.44 19.49
CA ASP A 177 1.76 11.40 19.66
C ASP A 177 1.12 10.06 20.09
N SER A 178 -0.16 9.89 19.79
CA SER A 178 -0.92 8.68 20.12
C SER A 178 -0.51 7.49 19.24
N TYR A 179 -0.87 6.28 19.68
CA TYR A 179 -0.66 5.07 18.89
C TYR A 179 -1.33 5.19 17.51
N ALA A 180 -2.55 5.72 17.44
CA ALA A 180 -3.27 5.94 16.20
C ALA A 180 -2.55 6.93 15.26
N ALA A 181 -1.96 8.01 15.81
CA ALA A 181 -1.19 8.97 15.02
C ALA A 181 0.07 8.32 14.40
N GLU A 182 0.79 7.49 15.16
CA GLU A 182 1.94 6.73 14.65
C GLU A 182 1.53 5.77 13.52
N ILE A 183 0.40 5.08 13.68
CA ILE A 183 -0.18 4.21 12.65
C ILE A 183 -0.52 5.01 11.39
N SER A 184 -1.18 6.16 11.52
CA SER A 184 -1.54 7.04 10.40
C SER A 184 -0.31 7.52 9.61
N SER A 185 0.81 7.80 10.30
CA SER A 185 2.10 8.13 9.67
C SER A 185 2.65 6.97 8.82
N LYS A 186 2.52 5.72 9.31
CA LYS A 186 2.88 4.53 8.50
C LYS A 186 1.94 4.35 7.31
N CYS A 187 0.64 4.60 7.47
CA CYS A 187 -0.31 4.55 6.37
C CYS A 187 0.03 5.54 5.26
N GLU A 188 0.53 6.74 5.58
CA GLU A 188 0.98 7.70 4.56
C GLU A 188 2.10 7.09 3.70
N THR A 189 3.09 6.48 4.34
CA THR A 189 4.20 5.84 3.66
C THR A 189 3.73 4.67 2.78
N ILE A 190 2.83 3.84 3.31
CA ILE A 190 2.24 2.71 2.57
C ILE A 190 1.47 3.20 1.35
N LYS A 191 0.62 4.22 1.51
CA LYS A 191 -0.17 4.84 0.44
C LYS A 191 0.72 5.40 -0.67
N ILE A 192 1.80 6.11 -0.33
CA ILE A 192 2.78 6.63 -1.30
C ILE A 192 3.47 5.48 -2.05
N CYS A 193 3.84 4.42 -1.34
CA CYS A 193 4.46 3.23 -1.93
C CYS A 193 3.50 2.49 -2.88
N ALA A 194 2.25 2.31 -2.47
CA ALA A 194 1.21 1.68 -3.28
C ALA A 194 0.97 2.49 -4.57
N ASN A 195 0.73 3.80 -4.44
CA ASN A 195 0.58 4.71 -5.58
C ASN A 195 1.76 4.67 -6.55
N SER A 196 2.99 4.68 -6.03
CA SER A 196 4.20 4.60 -6.86
C SER A 196 4.28 3.28 -7.62
N THR A 197 3.90 2.19 -6.96
CA THR A 197 3.87 0.85 -7.57
C THR A 197 2.80 0.76 -8.65
N ILE A 198 1.58 1.25 -8.39
CA ILE A 198 0.50 1.33 -9.38
C ILE A 198 0.96 2.10 -10.63
N LYS A 199 1.62 3.26 -10.46
CA LYS A 199 2.17 4.04 -11.59
C LYS A 199 3.20 3.26 -12.41
N VAL A 200 4.07 2.48 -11.77
CA VAL A 200 5.05 1.62 -12.46
C VAL A 200 4.34 0.49 -13.21
N LEU A 201 3.38 -0.19 -12.57
CA LEU A 201 2.61 -1.26 -13.18
C LEU A 201 1.81 -0.75 -14.41
N ASN A 202 1.16 0.41 -14.28
CA ASN A 202 0.46 1.06 -15.39
C ASN A 202 1.39 1.42 -16.55
N ARG A 203 2.65 1.80 -16.31
CA ARG A 203 3.63 2.04 -17.38
C ARG A 203 4.11 0.75 -18.05
N MET A 204 4.22 -0.33 -17.28
CA MET A 204 4.69 -1.62 -17.78
C MET A 204 3.62 -2.37 -18.58
N TYR A 205 2.34 -2.22 -18.18
CA TYR A 205 1.23 -3.04 -18.67
C TYR A 205 0.06 -2.26 -19.23
N GLY A 206 -0.02 -0.95 -18.96
CA GLY A 206 -1.00 -0.10 -19.60
C GLY A 206 -0.74 -0.05 -21.10
N THR A 207 -1.81 -0.14 -21.89
CA THR A 207 -1.78 0.09 -23.33
C THR A 207 -1.50 1.56 -23.58
N GLN A 208 -0.26 2.00 -23.40
CA GLN A 208 0.18 3.24 -24.00
C GLN A 208 0.34 2.96 -25.50
N THR A 209 -0.74 3.20 -26.24
CA THR A 209 -0.70 3.63 -27.64
C THR A 209 0.10 4.93 -27.72
N ALA A 210 1.41 4.82 -27.56
CA ALA A 210 2.41 5.79 -27.96
C ALA A 210 3.75 5.07 -28.10
N TYR A 211 3.76 4.01 -28.91
CA TYR A 211 4.90 3.84 -29.81
C TYR A 211 4.84 5.05 -30.76
N ASN A 212 5.30 6.21 -30.28
CA ASN A 212 5.61 7.31 -31.18
C ASN A 212 6.77 6.80 -32.04
N ARG A 213 6.39 6.32 -33.23
CA ARG A 213 7.27 5.91 -34.33
C ARG A 213 8.19 7.06 -34.80
N TYR A 214 8.06 8.24 -34.20
CA TYR A 214 9.00 9.34 -34.28
C TYR A 214 9.25 9.84 -32.85
N GLY A 215 10.47 9.62 -32.36
CA GLY A 215 10.83 9.85 -30.96
C GLY A 215 10.70 11.31 -30.55
N ILE A 216 9.83 11.58 -29.58
CA ILE A 216 9.94 12.74 -28.70
C ILE A 216 9.62 12.26 -27.29
N ASN A 217 10.66 12.23 -26.45
CA ASN A 217 10.53 12.09 -25.00
C ASN A 217 9.93 13.39 -24.47
N GLY A 218 8.68 13.37 -24.04
CA GLY A 218 8.10 14.42 -23.20
C GLY A 218 8.71 14.37 -21.80
N TYR A 219 9.96 14.84 -21.68
CA TYR A 219 10.60 15.10 -20.41
C TYR A 219 9.88 16.27 -19.74
N TYR A 220 9.14 15.97 -18.66
CA TYR A 220 8.80 16.98 -17.66
C TYR A 220 10.05 17.18 -16.78
N TYR A 221 10.98 18.01 -17.24
CA TYR A 221 11.97 18.67 -16.40
C TYR A 221 11.55 20.13 -16.22
N GLY A 222 11.87 20.66 -15.03
CA GLY A 222 11.29 21.87 -14.46
C GLY A 222 11.31 23.12 -15.33
N SER A 223 10.32 23.96 -15.04
CA SER A 223 10.36 25.41 -15.20
C SER A 223 11.77 25.98 -15.02
N SER A 224 12.35 26.52 -16.09
CA SER A 224 13.21 27.72 -16.09
C SER A 224 13.69 28.04 -17.51
N GLY A 225 13.59 29.31 -17.89
CA GLY A 225 14.45 29.89 -18.93
C GLY A 225 13.83 30.09 -20.31
N SER A 226 13.27 31.29 -20.49
CA SER A 226 12.94 31.91 -21.76
C SER A 226 14.21 32.21 -22.61
N ARG A 227 14.03 32.37 -23.93
CA ARG A 227 14.95 32.95 -24.97
C ARG A 227 15.96 31.92 -25.57
N TYR A 228 16.17 31.78 -26.89
CA TYR A 228 16.26 32.77 -27.98
C TYR A 228 15.83 32.21 -29.35
N ASN A 229 15.49 33.18 -30.21
CA ASN A 229 15.14 33.18 -31.63
C ASN A 229 16.29 32.71 -32.56
N ALA A 230 15.97 32.09 -33.71
CA ALA A 230 16.71 32.28 -34.96
C ALA A 230 15.85 31.86 -36.16
N LYS A 231 15.63 32.84 -37.05
CA LYS A 231 15.02 32.72 -38.38
C LYS A 231 15.83 31.77 -39.28
N SER A 232 15.16 31.18 -40.26
CA SER A 232 15.60 31.26 -41.66
C SER A 232 14.40 31.28 -42.59
#